data_AF-A0A2H3BG00-F1
#
_entry.id   AF-A0A2H3BG00-F1
#
_cell.length_a   1.000
_cell.length_b   1.000
_cell.length_c   1.000
_cell.angle_alpha   90.00
_cell.angle_beta   90.00
_cell.angle_gamma   90.00
#
_symmetry.space_group_name_H-M   'P 1'
#
loop_
_entity.id
_entity.type
_entity.pdbx_description
1 polymer ?
#
loop_
_entity_poly.entity_id
_entity_poly.type
_entity_poly.pdbx_seq_one_letter_code
_entity_poly.pdbx_strand_id
1 'polypeptide(L)'
;MPSFDSIKAEKRFLKRASQFYMTTDQRMFQRNADKIPRLVILNPETRQRVLEEAHDRLGHKGEQAVYDVLRLRVFWPYLRTHVHQHVASCHECQRRKMM
;
A
#
# COMPACT_ATOMS: atom_id res chain seq x y z
N MET A 1 3.37 -2.53 -26.15
CA MET A 1 4.35 -3.12 -25.21
C MET A 1 5.37 -2.05 -24.86
N PRO A 2 5.88 -1.98 -23.62
CA PRO A 2 7.01 -1.10 -23.30
C PRO A 2 8.25 -1.50 -24.13
N SER A 3 8.95 -0.52 -24.70
CA SER A 3 10.24 -0.73 -25.39
C SER A 3 11.34 -0.77 -24.34
N PHE A 4 12.19 -1.81 -24.37
CA PHE A 4 13.32 -1.96 -23.45
C PHE A 4 14.65 -1.90 -24.21
N ASP A 5 15.58 -1.07 -23.75
CA ASP A 5 16.92 -0.93 -24.35
C ASP A 5 17.84 -2.15 -24.14
N SER A 6 17.46 -3.14 -23.31
CA SER A 6 18.30 -4.29 -22.99
C SER A 6 17.52 -5.52 -22.52
N ILE A 7 17.91 -6.71 -22.99
CA ILE A 7 17.36 -8.02 -22.57
C ILE A 7 17.42 -8.22 -21.04
N LYS A 8 18.43 -7.64 -20.37
CA LYS A 8 18.52 -7.67 -18.89
C LYS A 8 17.45 -6.81 -18.21
N ALA A 9 17.09 -5.67 -18.79
CA ALA A 9 16.03 -4.80 -18.30
C ALA A 9 14.66 -5.46 -18.52
N GLU A 10 14.46 -6.08 -19.69
CA GLU A 10 13.25 -6.83 -20.02
C GLU A 10 13.04 -8.03 -19.07
N LYS A 11 14.05 -8.87 -18.86
CA LYS A 11 13.97 -9.98 -17.89
C LYS A 11 13.67 -9.49 -16.47
N ARG A 12 14.25 -8.36 -16.05
CA ARG A 12 14.00 -7.77 -14.73
C ARG A 12 12.57 -7.24 -14.61
N PHE A 13 12.06 -6.61 -15.66
CA PHE A 13 10.69 -6.13 -15.72
C PHE A 13 9.71 -7.29 -15.66
N LEU A 14 9.88 -8.31 -16.51
CA LEU A 14 9.02 -9.49 -16.54
C LEU A 14 9.00 -10.23 -15.21
N LYS A 15 10.16 -10.36 -14.54
CA LYS A 15 10.25 -10.96 -13.19
C LYS A 15 9.51 -10.14 -12.13
N ARG A 16 9.42 -8.81 -12.28
CA ARG A 16 8.63 -7.96 -11.36
C ARG A 16 7.15 -7.98 -11.72
N ALA A 17 6.81 -7.95 -13.01
CA ALA A 17 5.45 -8.00 -13.49
C ALA A 17 4.77 -9.34 -13.17
N SER A 18 5.50 -10.46 -13.24
CA SER A 18 4.98 -11.80 -12.91
C SER A 18 4.64 -11.99 -11.42
N GLN A 19 5.01 -11.04 -10.56
CA GLN A 19 4.59 -11.00 -9.17
C GLN A 19 3.19 -10.41 -9.01
N PHE A 20 2.60 -9.85 -10.06
CA PHE A 20 1.25 -9.30 -10.01
C PHE A 20 0.31 -10.16 -10.85
N TYR A 21 -0.89 -10.39 -10.35
CA TYR A 21 -1.95 -11.08 -11.08
C TYR A 21 -3.29 -10.39 -10.84
N MET A 22 -4.17 -10.46 -11.82
CA MET A 22 -5.52 -9.94 -11.74
C MET A 22 -6.49 -11.11 -11.51
N THR A 23 -7.46 -10.90 -10.63
CA THR A 23 -8.55 -11.85 -10.37
C THR A 23 -9.75 -11.55 -11.26
N THR A 24 -10.69 -12.50 -11.34
CA THR A 24 -11.96 -12.38 -12.08
C THR A 24 -12.75 -11.13 -11.69
N ASP A 25 -12.65 -10.71 -10.43
CA ASP A 25 -13.32 -9.54 -9.85
C ASP A 25 -12.61 -8.21 -10.15
N GLN A 26 -11.74 -8.15 -11.18
CA GLN A 26 -10.94 -6.98 -11.56
C GLN A 26 -10.01 -6.45 -10.44
N ARG A 27 -9.72 -7.26 -9.42
CA ARG A 27 -8.78 -6.89 -8.35
C ARG A 27 -7.39 -7.38 -8.68
N MET A 28 -6.40 -6.50 -8.57
CA MET A 28 -4.99 -6.87 -8.70
C MET A 28 -4.42 -7.30 -7.34
N PHE A 29 -3.61 -8.35 -7.36
CA PHE A 29 -2.90 -8.85 -6.20
C PHE A 29 -1.41 -8.98 -6.49
N GLN A 30 -0.60 -8.69 -5.48
CA GLN A 30 0.82 -8.96 -5.47
C GLN A 30 1.07 -10.30 -4.76
N ARG A 31 1.66 -11.24 -5.50
CA ARG A 31 2.20 -12.49 -4.97
C ARG A 31 3.28 -12.16 -3.94
N ASN A 32 3.17 -12.84 -2.83
CA ASN A 32 4.02 -12.64 -1.67
C ASN A 32 4.44 -14.06 -1.31
N ALA A 33 5.55 -14.56 -1.89
CA ALA A 33 5.96 -15.97 -1.92
C ALA A 33 5.23 -16.92 -0.94
N ASP A 34 5.55 -16.83 0.36
CA ASP A 34 5.00 -17.65 1.46
C ASP A 34 3.98 -16.92 2.34
N LYS A 35 3.54 -15.74 1.94
CA LYS A 35 2.63 -14.88 2.71
C LYS A 35 1.31 -14.69 1.98
N ILE A 36 0.34 -14.16 2.73
CA ILE A 36 -0.94 -13.73 2.18
C ILE A 36 -0.66 -12.74 1.01
N PRO A 37 -1.26 -12.96 -0.17
CA PRO A 37 -1.13 -12.05 -1.29
C PRO A 37 -1.70 -10.68 -0.92
N ARG A 38 -1.03 -9.62 -1.33
CA ARG A 38 -1.43 -8.25 -0.98
C ARG A 38 -2.34 -7.70 -2.05
N LEU A 39 -3.46 -7.10 -1.66
CA LEU A 39 -4.34 -6.39 -2.57
C LEU A 39 -3.65 -5.13 -3.08
N VAL A 40 -3.54 -4.98 -4.40
CA VAL A 40 -2.98 -3.80 -5.04
C VAL A 40 -4.06 -2.75 -5.19
N ILE A 41 -3.86 -1.58 -4.57
CA ILE A 41 -4.82 -0.48 -4.64
C ILE A 41 -4.33 0.56 -5.64
N LEU A 42 -5.01 0.63 -6.78
CA LEU A 42 -4.68 1.57 -7.86
C LEU A 42 -5.44 2.91 -7.72
N ASN A 43 -6.69 2.88 -7.28
CA ASN A 43 -7.51 4.09 -7.14
C ASN A 43 -7.06 4.93 -5.92
N PRO A 44 -6.67 6.21 -6.09
CA PRO A 44 -6.31 7.10 -4.98
C PRO A 44 -7.42 7.26 -3.93
N GLU A 45 -8.70 7.30 -4.33
CA GLU A 45 -9.82 7.44 -3.38
C GLU A 45 -9.90 6.23 -2.45
N THR A 46 -9.72 5.02 -3.00
CA THR A 46 -9.68 3.79 -2.21
C THR A 46 -8.48 3.77 -1.27
N ARG A 47 -7.32 4.32 -1.68
CA ARG A 47 -6.15 4.43 -0.78
C ARG A 47 -6.48 5.30 0.43
N GLN A 48 -7.13 6.46 0.21
CA GLN A 48 -7.51 7.36 1.29
C GLN A 48 -8.49 6.69 2.26
N ARG A 49 -9.53 6.02 1.75
CA ARG A 49 -10.50 5.29 2.58
C ARG A 49 -9.84 4.19 3.41
N VAL A 50 -8.91 3.44 2.82
CA VAL A 50 -8.17 2.39 3.53
C VAL A 50 -7.26 2.97 4.62
N LEU A 51 -6.64 4.12 4.38
CA LEU A 51 -5.81 4.81 5.38
C LEU A 51 -6.67 5.30 6.56
N GLU A 52 -7.79 5.95 6.25
CA GLU A 52 -8.75 6.45 7.24
C GLU A 52 -9.31 5.31 8.09
N GLU A 53 -9.86 4.25 7.46
CA GLU A 53 -10.38 3.09 8.18
C GLU A 53 -9.31 2.41 9.03
N ALA A 54 -8.07 2.29 8.54
CA ALA A 54 -7.01 1.67 9.31
C ALA A 54 -6.58 2.53 10.50
N HIS A 55 -6.51 3.86 10.33
CA HIS A 55 -6.13 4.78 11.39
C HIS A 55 -7.20 4.87 12.48
N ASP A 56 -8.47 4.99 12.09
CA ASP A 56 -9.62 5.06 12.98
C ASP A 56 -9.84 3.76 13.76
N ARG A 57 -9.88 2.59 13.08
CA ARG A 57 -10.05 1.28 13.73
C ARG A 57 -8.94 0.94 14.71
N LEU A 58 -7.74 1.47 14.50
CA LEU A 58 -6.62 1.27 15.42
C LEU A 58 -6.68 2.21 16.63
N GLY A 59 -7.63 3.15 16.68
CA GLY A 59 -7.78 4.13 17.76
C GLY A 59 -6.78 5.26 17.65
N HIS A 60 -6.53 5.76 16.44
CA HIS A 60 -5.56 6.82 16.16
C HIS A 60 -4.13 6.48 16.60
N LYS A 61 -3.71 5.22 16.38
CA LYS A 61 -2.33 4.81 16.66
C LYS A 61 -1.34 5.51 15.72
N GLY A 62 -0.09 5.59 16.19
CA GLY A 62 1.00 6.17 15.42
C GLY A 62 1.29 5.45 14.10
N GLU A 63 2.04 6.14 13.23
CA GLU A 63 2.41 5.72 11.87
C GLU A 63 2.82 4.24 11.78
N GLN A 64 3.70 3.79 12.67
CA GLN A 64 4.26 2.44 12.61
C GLN A 64 3.17 1.37 12.75
N ALA A 65 2.22 1.54 13.67
CA ALA A 65 1.15 0.58 13.89
C ALA A 65 0.20 0.49 12.68
N VAL A 66 -0.17 1.64 12.10
CA VAL A 66 -1.00 1.70 10.90
C VAL A 66 -0.29 1.06 9.70
N TYR A 67 1.00 1.36 9.53
CA TYR A 67 1.83 0.80 8.47
C TYR A 67 1.99 -0.72 8.59
N ASP A 68 2.22 -1.23 9.81
CA ASP A 68 2.36 -2.67 10.06
C ASP A 68 1.12 -3.47 9.69
N VAL A 69 -0.07 -2.93 9.96
CA VAL A 69 -1.33 -3.59 9.59
C VAL A 69 -1.56 -3.53 8.08
N LEU A 70 -1.35 -2.36 7.47
CA LEU A 70 -1.58 -2.17 6.03
C LEU A 70 -0.61 -3.00 5.19
N ARG A 71 0.70 -3.00 5.51
CA ARG A 71 1.70 -3.70 4.69
C ARG A 71 1.45 -5.21 4.58
N LEU A 72 0.69 -5.80 5.50
CA LEU A 72 0.35 -7.22 5.49
C LEU A 72 -0.75 -7.57 4.49
N ARG A 73 -1.67 -6.65 4.19
CA ARG A 73 -2.87 -6.92 3.39
C ARG A 73 -2.93 -6.14 2.08
N VAL A 74 -2.29 -4.98 2.01
CA VAL A 74 -2.39 -4.06 0.87
C VAL A 74 -1.02 -3.63 0.36
N PHE A 75 -0.98 -3.24 -0.92
CA PHE A 75 0.20 -2.74 -1.59
C PHE A 75 -0.16 -1.58 -2.54
N TRP A 76 0.61 -0.51 -2.46
CA TRP A 76 0.73 0.52 -3.50
C TRP A 76 2.09 1.22 -3.33
N PRO A 77 2.63 1.84 -4.39
CA PRO A 77 3.87 2.60 -4.28
C PRO A 77 3.73 3.72 -3.26
N TYR A 78 4.76 3.93 -2.44
CA TYR A 78 4.80 4.97 -1.40
C TYR A 78 3.79 4.80 -0.25
N LEU A 79 3.34 3.56 0.03
CA LEU A 79 2.46 3.23 1.16
C LEU A 79 2.90 3.91 2.47
N ARG A 80 4.17 3.78 2.87
CA ARG A 80 4.68 4.36 4.13
C ARG A 80 4.57 5.88 4.14
N THR A 81 4.89 6.55 3.04
CA THR A 81 4.79 8.01 2.90
C THR A 81 3.35 8.47 3.06
N HIS A 82 2.40 7.79 2.42
CA HIS A 82 0.98 8.14 2.54
C HIS A 82 0.44 7.90 3.96
N VAL A 83 0.88 6.81 4.63
CA VAL A 83 0.55 6.58 6.05
C VAL A 83 1.07 7.71 6.93
N HIS A 84 2.33 8.10 6.74
CA HIS A 84 2.93 9.21 7.48
C HIS A 84 2.14 10.51 7.29
N GLN A 85 1.85 10.87 6.04
CA GLN A 85 1.07 12.08 5.71
C GLN A 85 -0.32 12.05 6.37
N HIS A 86 -1.02 10.92 6.27
CA HIS A 86 -2.37 10.77 6.83
C HIS A 86 -2.39 10.92 8.36
N VAL A 87 -1.48 10.23 9.06
CA VAL A 87 -1.38 10.31 10.53
C VAL A 87 -0.91 11.70 10.97
N ALA A 88 0.01 12.32 10.24
CA ALA A 88 0.49 13.67 10.53
C ALA A 88 -0.58 14.75 10.32
N SER A 89 -1.51 14.55 9.40
CA SER A 89 -2.65 15.44 9.16
C SER A 89 -3.83 15.23 10.11
N CYS A 90 -3.81 14.20 10.98
CA CYS A 90 -4.92 13.92 11.87
C CYS A 90 -5.01 14.97 13.00
N HIS A 91 -6.08 15.76 13.01
CA HIS A 91 -6.32 16.80 14.01
C HIS A 91 -6.35 16.25 15.46
N GLU A 92 -6.95 15.08 15.68
CA GLU A 92 -7.02 14.47 17.02
C GLU A 92 -5.63 14.05 17.52
N CYS A 93 -4.81 13.47 16.65
CA CYS A 93 -3.42 13.13 16.96
C CYS A 93 -2.58 14.37 17.26
N GLN A 94 -2.77 15.45 16.48
CA GLN A 94 -2.08 16.72 16.68
C GLN A 94 -2.45 17.34 18.03
N ARG A 95 -3.73 17.36 18.39
CA ARG A 95 -4.20 17.89 19.69
C ARG A 95 -3.63 17.10 20.87
N ARG A 96 -3.57 15.76 20.78
CA ARG A 96 -2.98 14.92 21.83
C ARG A 96 -1.47 15.13 22.01
N LYS A 97 -0.74 15.52 20.96
CA LYS A 97 0.71 15.79 21.06
C LYS A 97 1.05 17.15 21.68
N MET A 98 0.12 18.11 21.61
CA MET A 98 0.31 19.48 22.09
C MET A 98 -0.01 19.62 23.59
N MET A 99 -0.61 18.59 24.19
CA MET A 99 -0.97 18.51 25.60
C MET A 99 0.06 17.69 26.36
#